data_AF-A0A369M6E1-F1
#
_entry.id   AF-A0A369M6E1-F1
#
_cell.length_a   1.000
_cell.length_b   1.000
_cell.length_c   1.000
_cell.angle_alpha   90.00
_cell.angle_beta   90.00
_cell.angle_gamma   90.00
#
_symmetry.space_group_name_H-M   'P 1'
#
loop_
_entity.id
_entity.type
_entity.pdbx_description
1 polymer ?
#
loop_
_entity_poly.entity_id
_entity_poly.type
_entity_poly.pdbx_seq_one_letter_code
_entity_poly.pdbx_strand_id
1 'polypeptide(L)'
;MDNVMTMPCTEFVGAVRHHAHFLEDEASRARLRRFRDAIRAEGVRAFLDREYPAGGDKALIVNVTAGRTCLVDGNAHLVALVMCDVGVTLARLVEESGRADFVRRWHDGWEEGSGQEAAYEVYLPLDADTSRIPEAYEGTDWFKDPSQPTKIMPATIAFDSPLFAERDRGRPLGETARLVLERLD
;
A
#
# COMPACT_ATOMS: atom_id res chain seq x y z
N MET A 1 -14.83 14.88 1.58
CA MET A 1 -13.98 13.82 2.15
C MET A 1 -14.85 12.59 2.17
N ASP A 2 -14.71 11.67 1.20
CA ASP A 2 -15.35 10.32 1.20
C ASP A 2 -15.16 9.51 -0.10
N ASN A 3 -14.36 9.98 -1.07
CA ASN A 3 -14.19 9.28 -2.35
C ASN A 3 -13.22 8.08 -2.32
N VAL A 4 -12.57 7.78 -1.18
CA VAL A 4 -11.51 6.73 -1.12
C VAL A 4 -12.02 5.35 -1.51
N MET A 5 -13.27 5.01 -1.16
CA MET A 5 -13.84 3.70 -1.47
C MET A 5 -14.19 3.53 -2.95
N THR A 6 -14.53 4.62 -3.62
CA THR A 6 -15.13 4.63 -4.97
C THR A 6 -14.21 5.14 -6.05
N MET A 7 -13.12 5.85 -5.70
CA MET A 7 -12.12 6.26 -6.67
C MET A 7 -11.28 5.06 -7.14
N PRO A 8 -10.79 5.08 -8.38
CA PRO A 8 -9.90 4.05 -8.88
C PRO A 8 -8.63 3.92 -8.02
N CYS A 9 -8.26 2.69 -7.66
CA CYS A 9 -7.03 2.44 -6.89
C CYS A 9 -5.76 2.85 -7.66
N THR A 10 -5.83 3.04 -8.99
CA THR A 10 -4.74 3.58 -9.81
C THR A 10 -4.25 4.95 -9.35
N GLU A 11 -5.13 5.74 -8.74
CA GLU A 11 -4.85 7.10 -8.26
C GLU A 11 -4.19 7.11 -6.86
N PHE A 12 -4.18 5.99 -6.15
CA PHE A 12 -3.56 5.92 -4.83
C PHE A 12 -2.05 6.09 -4.96
N VAL A 13 -1.44 6.75 -3.98
CA VAL A 13 0.01 6.88 -3.89
C VAL A 13 0.55 5.67 -3.15
N GLY A 14 1.38 4.86 -3.82
CA GLY A 14 2.05 3.73 -3.19
C GLY A 14 3.04 4.16 -2.11
N ALA A 15 3.31 3.25 -1.18
CA ALA A 15 4.26 3.49 -0.09
C ALA A 15 5.65 3.88 -0.60
N VAL A 16 6.35 4.66 0.20
CA VAL A 16 7.73 5.11 -0.05
C VAL A 16 8.60 3.88 -0.36
N ARG A 17 9.53 4.03 -1.31
CA ARG A 17 10.39 3.00 -1.94
C ARG A 17 9.67 1.91 -2.73
N HIS A 18 8.37 1.70 -2.61
CA HIS A 18 7.72 0.55 -3.25
C HIS A 18 7.73 0.64 -4.77
N HIS A 19 7.59 1.84 -5.34
CA HIS A 19 7.70 2.05 -6.78
C HIS A 19 9.06 1.58 -7.32
N ALA A 20 10.16 2.11 -6.76
CA ALA A 20 11.51 1.71 -7.14
C ALA A 20 11.74 0.21 -6.88
N HIS A 21 11.32 -0.30 -5.72
CA HIS A 21 11.44 -1.71 -5.36
C HIS A 21 10.78 -2.63 -6.39
N PHE A 22 9.54 -2.33 -6.80
CA PHE A 22 8.85 -3.12 -7.82
C PHE A 22 9.48 -3.01 -9.22
N LEU A 23 10.20 -1.94 -9.53
CA LEU A 23 10.88 -1.80 -10.82
C LEU A 23 12.28 -2.38 -10.84
N GLU A 24 13.01 -2.35 -9.72
CA GLU A 24 14.42 -2.69 -9.62
C GLU A 24 14.65 -4.11 -9.12
N ASP A 25 13.85 -4.60 -8.17
CA ASP A 25 14.01 -5.93 -7.57
C ASP A 25 13.32 -7.05 -8.38
N GLU A 26 14.09 -8.05 -8.81
CA GLU A 26 13.59 -9.15 -9.63
C GLU A 26 12.63 -10.07 -8.87
N ALA A 27 12.91 -10.37 -7.60
CA ALA A 27 12.05 -11.24 -6.80
C ALA A 27 10.67 -10.60 -6.55
N SER A 28 10.65 -9.28 -6.34
CA SER A 28 9.45 -8.48 -6.20
C SER A 28 8.64 -8.43 -7.49
N ARG A 29 9.29 -8.22 -8.64
CA ARG A 29 8.63 -8.34 -9.97
C ARG A 29 8.06 -9.73 -10.20
N ALA A 30 8.82 -10.78 -9.88
CA ALA A 30 8.36 -12.15 -10.00
C ALA A 30 7.15 -12.43 -9.10
N ARG A 31 7.11 -11.84 -7.90
CA ARG A 31 5.94 -11.91 -7.01
C ARG A 31 4.72 -11.22 -7.62
N LEU A 32 4.86 -10.01 -8.14
CA LEU A 32 3.77 -9.29 -8.81
C LEU A 32 3.24 -10.07 -10.02
N ARG A 33 4.14 -10.66 -10.82
CA ARG A 33 3.78 -11.54 -11.93
C ARG A 33 2.93 -12.72 -11.46
N ARG A 34 3.34 -13.43 -10.40
CA ARG A 34 2.56 -14.55 -9.84
C ARG A 34 1.18 -14.11 -9.36
N PHE A 35 1.08 -12.96 -8.70
CA PHE A 35 -0.20 -12.41 -8.26
C PHE A 35 -1.11 -12.08 -9.44
N ARG A 36 -0.60 -11.35 -10.45
CA ARG A 36 -1.32 -11.04 -11.68
C ARG A 36 -1.82 -12.30 -12.39
N ASP A 37 -0.93 -13.28 -12.57
CA ASP A 37 -1.24 -14.51 -13.29
C ASP A 37 -2.31 -15.32 -12.54
N ALA A 38 -2.24 -15.39 -11.21
CA ALA A 38 -3.28 -16.01 -10.40
C ALA A 38 -4.62 -15.26 -10.47
N ILE A 39 -4.63 -13.93 -10.41
CA ILE A 39 -5.86 -13.13 -10.56
C ILE A 39 -6.50 -13.38 -11.93
N ARG A 40 -5.70 -13.46 -13.00
CA ARG A 40 -6.20 -13.73 -14.36
C ARG A 40 -6.74 -15.15 -14.53
N ALA A 41 -6.10 -16.14 -13.90
CA ALA A 41 -6.47 -17.54 -14.02
C ALA A 41 -7.65 -17.94 -13.12
N GLU A 42 -7.68 -17.44 -11.88
CA GLU A 42 -8.57 -17.90 -10.83
C GLU A 42 -9.64 -16.86 -10.45
N GLY A 43 -9.45 -15.59 -10.83
CA GLY A 43 -10.32 -14.47 -10.50
C GLY A 43 -9.92 -13.73 -9.21
N VAL A 44 -10.47 -12.54 -9.04
CA VAL A 44 -10.17 -11.65 -7.89
C VAL A 44 -10.55 -12.30 -6.57
N ARG A 45 -11.76 -12.87 -6.46
CA ARG A 45 -12.22 -13.49 -5.21
C ARG A 45 -11.30 -14.61 -4.71
N ALA A 46 -10.92 -15.55 -5.59
CA ALA A 46 -10.02 -16.65 -5.22
C ALA A 46 -8.64 -16.13 -4.75
N PHE A 47 -8.13 -15.08 -5.41
CA PHE A 47 -6.92 -14.40 -4.98
C PHE A 47 -7.06 -13.76 -3.59
N LEU A 48 -8.17 -13.06 -3.32
CA LEU A 48 -8.44 -12.44 -2.02
C LEU A 48 -8.63 -13.48 -0.92
N ASP A 49 -9.37 -14.56 -1.17
CA ASP A 49 -9.57 -15.64 -0.18
C ASP A 49 -8.24 -16.27 0.26
N ARG A 50 -7.27 -16.37 -0.66
CA ARG A 50 -5.91 -16.85 -0.35
C ARG A 50 -5.06 -15.84 0.39
N GLU A 51 -5.05 -14.58 -0.07
CA GLU A 51 -4.14 -13.55 0.43
C GLU A 51 -4.67 -12.84 1.68
N TYR A 52 -5.99 -12.88 1.92
CA TYR A 52 -6.74 -12.22 2.99
C TYR A 52 -7.84 -13.16 3.53
N PRO A 53 -7.48 -14.36 4.03
CA PRO A 53 -8.45 -15.37 4.44
C PRO A 53 -9.42 -14.85 5.52
N ALA A 54 -10.65 -15.36 5.50
CA ALA A 54 -11.65 -15.04 6.52
C ALA A 54 -11.13 -15.39 7.92
N GLY A 55 -11.30 -14.47 8.87
CA GLY A 55 -10.76 -14.60 10.24
C GLY A 55 -9.26 -14.29 10.37
N GLY A 56 -8.58 -13.93 9.28
CA GLY A 56 -7.23 -13.35 9.34
C GLY A 56 -7.23 -11.89 9.80
N ASP A 57 -6.10 -11.42 10.28
CA ASP A 57 -5.86 -10.05 10.77
C ASP A 57 -5.42 -9.08 9.65
N LYS A 58 -5.07 -9.62 8.49
CA LYS A 58 -4.60 -8.82 7.35
C LYS A 58 -5.74 -8.03 6.71
N ALA A 59 -5.47 -6.76 6.44
CA ALA A 59 -6.33 -5.81 5.76
C ALA A 59 -5.50 -4.89 4.85
N LEU A 60 -6.15 -4.25 3.89
CA LEU A 60 -5.57 -3.11 3.19
C LEU A 60 -5.62 -1.89 4.10
N ILE A 61 -4.54 -1.12 4.16
CA ILE A 61 -4.49 0.09 4.99
C ILE A 61 -4.29 1.29 4.08
N VAL A 62 -5.25 2.21 4.11
CA VAL A 62 -5.19 3.47 3.36
C VAL A 62 -5.23 4.65 4.31
N ASN A 63 -4.36 5.62 4.09
CA ASN A 63 -4.30 6.84 4.88
C ASN A 63 -4.55 8.05 3.99
N VAL A 64 -5.57 8.84 4.34
CA VAL A 64 -5.82 10.13 3.71
C VAL A 64 -5.05 11.19 4.47
N THR A 65 -4.09 11.83 3.80
CA THR A 65 -3.28 12.89 4.40
C THR A 65 -2.82 13.89 3.35
N ALA A 66 -2.74 15.17 3.71
CA ALA A 66 -2.35 16.27 2.81
C ALA A 66 -3.07 16.26 1.44
N GLY A 67 -4.35 15.82 1.41
CA GLY A 67 -5.14 15.71 0.17
C GLY A 67 -4.69 14.58 -0.76
N ARG A 68 -4.03 13.54 -0.24
CA ARG A 68 -3.59 12.34 -0.96
C ARG A 68 -4.15 11.09 -0.29
N THR A 69 -4.42 10.07 -1.11
CA THR A 69 -4.78 8.72 -0.63
C THR A 69 -3.54 7.84 -0.70
N CYS A 70 -2.90 7.61 0.44
CA CYS A 70 -1.65 6.87 0.57
C CYS A 70 -1.94 5.41 0.93
N LEU A 71 -1.43 4.45 0.15
CA LEU A 71 -1.57 3.02 0.44
C LEU A 71 -0.46 2.57 1.39
N VAL A 72 -0.78 2.50 2.68
CA VAL A 72 0.15 2.14 3.76
C VAL A 72 0.52 0.66 3.67
N ASP A 73 -0.48 -0.21 3.51
CA ASP A 73 -0.28 -1.66 3.40
C ASP A 73 -1.14 -2.26 2.29
N GLY A 74 -0.65 -3.34 1.67
CA GLY A 74 -1.26 -4.02 0.53
C GLY A 74 -0.70 -3.60 -0.82
N ASN A 75 0.43 -2.87 -0.86
CA ASN A 75 1.04 -2.33 -2.07
C ASN A 75 1.21 -3.36 -3.20
N ALA A 76 1.77 -4.54 -2.89
CA ALA A 76 1.96 -5.58 -3.91
C ALA A 76 0.63 -6.15 -4.45
N HIS A 77 -0.35 -6.33 -3.56
CA HIS A 77 -1.67 -6.86 -3.93
C HIS A 77 -2.44 -5.87 -4.82
N LEU A 78 -2.48 -4.59 -4.43
CA LEU A 78 -3.19 -3.56 -5.19
C LEU A 78 -2.51 -3.27 -6.53
N VAL A 79 -1.18 -3.24 -6.60
CA VAL A 79 -0.48 -3.12 -7.89
C VAL A 79 -0.85 -4.28 -8.81
N ALA A 80 -0.83 -5.53 -8.32
CA ALA A 80 -1.20 -6.69 -9.13
C ALA A 80 -2.68 -6.66 -9.59
N LEU A 81 -3.60 -6.20 -8.74
CA LEU A 81 -5.01 -6.01 -9.10
C LEU A 81 -5.17 -4.92 -10.16
N VAL A 82 -4.46 -3.79 -10.02
CA VAL A 82 -4.47 -2.69 -10.99
C VAL A 82 -3.89 -3.11 -12.35
N MET A 83 -2.90 -4.02 -12.38
CA MET A 83 -2.38 -4.60 -13.62
C MET A 83 -3.43 -5.44 -14.38
N CYS A 84 -4.50 -5.87 -13.71
CA CYS A 84 -5.60 -6.65 -14.28
C CYS A 84 -6.85 -5.79 -14.58
N ASP A 85 -7.15 -4.81 -13.73
CA ASP A 85 -8.30 -3.90 -13.87
C ASP A 85 -7.92 -2.49 -13.37
N VAL A 86 -7.75 -1.55 -14.30
CA VAL A 86 -7.41 -0.14 -13.98
C VAL A 86 -8.56 0.62 -13.31
N GLY A 87 -9.78 0.08 -13.36
CA GLY A 87 -10.98 0.61 -12.72
C GLY A 87 -11.32 -0.10 -11.41
N VAL A 88 -10.40 -0.89 -10.85
CA VAL A 88 -10.61 -1.51 -9.53
C VAL A 88 -10.72 -0.44 -8.45
N THR A 89 -11.67 -0.62 -7.54
CA THR A 89 -11.93 0.27 -6.41
C THR A 89 -11.94 -0.53 -5.12
N LEU A 90 -11.69 0.10 -3.98
CA LEU A 90 -11.76 -0.58 -2.68
C LEU A 90 -13.16 -1.12 -2.39
N ALA A 91 -14.23 -0.42 -2.78
CA ALA A 91 -15.60 -0.89 -2.61
C ALA A 91 -15.84 -2.22 -3.33
N ARG A 92 -15.39 -2.35 -4.59
CA ARG A 92 -15.48 -3.62 -5.33
C ARG A 92 -14.68 -4.73 -4.65
N LEU A 93 -13.50 -4.43 -4.09
CA LEU A 93 -12.72 -5.44 -3.38
C LEU A 93 -13.36 -5.88 -2.05
N VAL A 94 -14.03 -4.97 -1.34
CA VAL A 94 -14.84 -5.30 -0.16
C VAL A 94 -16.01 -6.22 -0.53
N GLU A 95 -16.70 -5.93 -1.64
CA GLU A 95 -17.78 -6.79 -2.16
C GLU A 95 -17.26 -8.19 -2.53
N GLU A 96 -16.12 -8.26 -3.24
CA GLU A 96 -15.50 -9.53 -3.66
C GLU A 96 -14.99 -10.36 -2.48
N SER A 97 -14.37 -9.71 -1.48
CA SER A 97 -13.88 -10.40 -0.27
C SER A 97 -15.01 -10.80 0.68
N GLY A 98 -16.16 -10.12 0.64
CA GLY A 98 -17.26 -10.30 1.59
C GLY A 98 -16.88 -9.91 3.03
N ARG A 99 -15.78 -9.17 3.23
CA ARG A 99 -15.21 -8.82 4.53
C ARG A 99 -15.39 -7.33 4.82
N ALA A 100 -16.12 -7.01 5.89
CA ALA A 100 -16.32 -5.63 6.33
C ALA A 100 -15.03 -4.98 6.88
N ASP A 101 -14.10 -5.79 7.36
CA ASP A 101 -12.80 -5.39 7.93
C ASP A 101 -11.66 -5.43 6.90
N PHE A 102 -11.97 -5.65 5.62
CA PHE A 102 -10.97 -5.82 4.56
C PHE A 102 -10.13 -4.55 4.31
N VAL A 103 -10.69 -3.38 4.61
CA VAL A 103 -10.04 -2.08 4.43
C VAL A 103 -10.09 -1.29 5.73
N ARG A 104 -8.91 -0.93 6.22
CA ARG A 104 -8.72 0.00 7.32
C ARG A 104 -8.42 1.38 6.75
N ARG A 105 -9.21 2.36 7.17
CA ARG A 105 -9.14 3.74 6.67
C ARG A 105 -8.63 4.64 7.77
N TRP A 106 -7.52 5.31 7.49
CA TRP A 106 -6.90 6.29 8.37
C TRP A 106 -7.07 7.68 7.78
N HIS A 107 -7.20 8.67 8.65
CA HIS A 107 -7.09 10.09 8.30
C HIS A 107 -5.98 10.70 9.15
N ASP A 108 -4.88 11.10 8.52
CA ASP A 108 -3.68 11.57 9.22
C ASP A 108 -3.21 10.61 10.33
N GLY A 109 -3.32 9.30 10.08
CA GLY A 109 -2.97 8.23 11.04
C GLY A 109 -4.07 7.84 12.03
N TRP A 110 -5.20 8.55 12.07
CA TRP A 110 -6.33 8.20 12.93
C TRP A 110 -7.27 7.24 12.21
N GLU A 111 -7.41 6.02 12.71
CA GLU A 111 -8.36 5.04 12.19
C GLU A 111 -9.79 5.34 12.69
N GLU A 112 -10.75 5.26 11.77
CA GLU A 112 -12.15 5.49 12.09
C GLU A 112 -12.67 4.46 13.10
N GLY A 113 -13.24 4.92 14.21
CA GLY A 113 -13.88 4.07 15.22
C GLY A 113 -12.92 3.25 16.10
N SER A 114 -11.61 3.51 16.02
CA SER A 114 -10.58 2.73 16.72
C SER A 114 -10.43 3.05 18.21
N GLY A 115 -10.89 4.22 18.66
CA GLY A 115 -10.67 4.70 20.04
C GLY A 115 -9.20 4.93 20.39
N GLN A 116 -8.33 5.07 19.38
CA GLN A 116 -6.90 5.27 19.57
C GLN A 116 -6.58 6.46 20.50
N GLU A 117 -5.55 6.29 21.34
CA GLU A 117 -5.02 7.37 22.19
C GLU A 117 -4.02 8.28 21.42
N ALA A 118 -3.44 7.76 20.33
CA ALA A 118 -2.50 8.46 19.47
C ALA A 118 -2.63 7.98 18.01
N ALA A 119 -2.29 8.87 17.07
CA ALA A 119 -2.27 8.55 15.64
C ALA A 119 -1.26 7.42 15.36
N TYR A 120 -1.58 6.56 14.40
CA TYR A 120 -0.61 5.60 13.88
C TYR A 120 0.53 6.31 13.16
N GLU A 121 1.69 5.68 13.22
CA GLU A 121 2.87 6.07 12.47
C GLU A 121 3.06 5.15 11.26
N VAL A 122 3.88 5.60 10.31
CA VAL A 122 4.18 4.85 9.10
C VAL A 122 5.60 4.31 9.16
N TYR A 123 5.72 3.02 8.88
CA TYR A 123 6.98 2.29 8.83
C TYR A 123 7.58 2.38 7.42
N LEU A 124 8.86 2.66 7.36
CA LEU A 124 9.62 2.90 6.15
C LEU A 124 10.83 1.95 6.09
N PRO A 125 11.26 1.56 4.88
CA PRO A 125 12.54 0.88 4.69
C PRO A 125 13.69 1.70 5.28
N LEU A 126 14.64 1.01 5.92
CA LEU A 126 15.78 1.66 6.60
C LEU A 126 16.66 2.47 5.63
N ASP A 127 16.70 2.06 4.35
CA ASP A 127 17.45 2.73 3.28
C ASP A 127 16.75 3.96 2.70
N ALA A 128 15.49 4.24 3.06
CA ALA A 128 14.78 5.43 2.61
C ALA A 128 15.42 6.70 3.19
N ASP A 129 15.65 7.72 2.36
CA ASP A 129 16.16 9.00 2.85
C ASP A 129 15.04 9.81 3.52
N THR A 130 15.14 9.93 4.85
CA THR A 130 14.20 10.66 5.71
C THR A 130 14.82 11.91 6.34
N SER A 131 16.02 12.33 5.89
CA SER A 131 16.79 13.44 6.49
C SER A 131 16.05 14.79 6.52
N ARG A 132 15.01 14.94 5.70
CA ARG A 132 14.18 16.16 5.60
C ARG A 132 12.86 16.05 6.34
N ILE A 133 12.58 14.93 7.01
CA ILE A 133 11.34 14.70 7.75
C ILE A 133 11.62 14.96 9.24
N PRO A 134 11.12 16.06 9.82
CA PRO A 134 11.54 16.53 11.15
C PRO A 134 11.30 15.54 12.30
N GLU A 135 10.26 14.70 12.18
CA GLU A 135 9.82 13.75 13.21
C GLU A 135 10.15 12.31 12.83
N ALA A 136 10.92 12.08 11.77
CA ALA A 136 11.33 10.72 11.43
C ALA A 136 12.43 10.23 12.37
N TYR A 137 12.34 8.97 12.79
CA TYR A 137 13.33 8.33 13.66
C TYR A 137 13.52 6.86 13.29
N GLU A 138 14.60 6.25 13.79
CA GLU A 138 14.81 4.81 13.65
C GLU A 138 14.17 4.06 14.81
N GLY A 139 13.47 2.98 14.50
CA GLY A 139 12.79 2.14 15.47
C GLY A 139 12.85 0.66 15.08
N THR A 140 11.89 -0.10 15.60
CA THR A 140 11.77 -1.54 15.32
C THR A 140 10.39 -1.85 14.78
N ASP A 141 10.36 -2.55 13.65
CA ASP A 141 9.17 -3.15 13.06
C ASP A 141 8.88 -4.47 13.77
N TRP A 142 7.98 -4.41 14.74
CA TRP A 142 7.52 -5.56 15.53
C TRP A 142 6.46 -6.39 14.81
N PHE A 143 5.99 -5.96 13.63
CA PHE A 143 5.06 -6.75 12.81
C PHE A 143 5.76 -7.83 12.00
N LYS A 144 7.10 -7.78 11.92
CA LYS A 144 7.93 -8.81 11.31
C LYS A 144 8.45 -9.80 12.35
N ASP A 145 8.61 -11.04 11.94
CA ASP A 145 9.26 -12.10 12.72
C ASP A 145 10.45 -12.69 11.94
N PRO A 146 11.71 -12.51 12.40
CA PRO A 146 12.09 -11.70 13.56
C PRO A 146 11.85 -10.21 13.30
N SER A 147 11.65 -9.45 14.39
CA SER A 147 11.50 -7.99 14.33
C SER A 147 12.71 -7.35 13.65
N GLN A 148 12.49 -6.32 12.84
CA GLN A 148 13.55 -5.71 12.03
C GLN A 148 13.73 -4.21 12.32
N PRO A 149 14.95 -3.67 12.23
CA PRO A 149 15.15 -2.22 12.22
C PRO A 149 14.39 -1.55 11.07
N THR A 150 13.85 -0.36 11.33
CA THR A 150 13.02 0.40 10.39
C THR A 150 13.16 1.90 10.66
N LYS A 151 12.72 2.72 9.71
CA LYS A 151 12.46 4.14 9.93
C LYS A 151 10.97 4.33 10.17
N ILE A 152 10.62 5.24 11.07
CA ILE A 152 9.24 5.56 11.43
C ILE A 152 9.03 7.05 11.16
N MET A 153 7.86 7.41 10.67
CA MET A 153 7.47 8.80 10.45
C MET A 153 6.00 9.04 10.81
N PRO A 154 5.60 10.31 11.03
CA PRO A 154 4.19 10.65 11.19
C PRO A 154 3.36 10.29 9.95
N ALA A 155 2.15 9.79 10.17
CA ALA A 155 1.19 9.52 9.10
C ALA A 155 0.60 10.80 8.47
N THR A 156 0.99 11.99 8.93
CA THR A 156 0.62 13.29 8.32
C THR A 156 1.45 13.64 7.09
N ILE A 157 2.45 12.82 6.75
CA ILE A 157 3.32 13.03 5.59
C ILE A 157 2.84 12.16 4.42
N ALA A 158 2.35 12.79 3.37
CA ALA A 158 1.99 12.09 2.14
C ALA A 158 3.21 11.43 1.48
N PHE A 159 3.01 10.25 0.89
CA PHE A 159 4.12 9.46 0.33
C PHE A 159 4.75 10.09 -0.92
N ASP A 160 4.03 10.96 -1.62
CA ASP A 160 4.54 11.75 -2.75
C ASP A 160 5.16 13.10 -2.33
N SER A 161 5.36 13.31 -1.02
CA SER A 161 5.89 14.56 -0.48
C SER A 161 7.28 14.91 -1.02
N PRO A 162 7.57 16.21 -1.23
CA PRO A 162 8.91 16.67 -1.59
C PRO A 162 9.95 16.52 -0.48
N LEU A 163 9.54 16.09 0.73
CA LEU A 163 10.45 15.73 1.80
C LEU A 163 11.24 14.45 1.49
N PHE A 164 10.66 13.53 0.70
CA PHE A 164 11.40 12.35 0.22
C PHE A 164 12.28 12.70 -0.98
N ALA A 165 13.43 12.04 -1.04
CA ALA A 165 14.23 11.96 -2.25
C ALA A 165 13.38 11.42 -3.42
N GLU A 166 13.62 11.93 -4.62
CA GLU A 166 12.78 11.62 -5.79
C GLU A 166 12.67 10.11 -6.08
N ARG A 167 13.78 9.38 -5.90
CA ARG A 167 13.85 7.92 -6.08
C ARG A 167 13.05 7.13 -5.04
N ASP A 168 12.81 7.69 -3.87
CA ASP A 168 12.16 7.01 -2.74
C ASP A 168 10.69 7.39 -2.64
N ARG A 169 10.31 8.51 -3.24
CA ARG A 169 8.96 9.05 -3.23
C ARG A 169 7.95 8.05 -3.80
N GLY A 170 6.78 7.99 -3.15
CA GLY A 170 5.63 7.26 -3.64
C GLY A 170 5.17 7.75 -5.03
N ARG A 171 4.60 6.84 -5.81
CA ARG A 171 4.02 7.10 -7.13
C ARG A 171 2.58 6.60 -7.18
N PRO A 172 1.74 7.15 -8.06
CA PRO A 172 0.44 6.55 -8.37
C PRO A 172 0.58 5.05 -8.69
N LEU A 173 -0.31 4.22 -8.14
CA LEU A 173 -0.26 2.78 -8.38
C LEU A 173 -0.44 2.44 -9.86
N GLY A 174 -1.23 3.23 -10.59
CA GLY A 174 -1.41 3.06 -12.04
C GLY A 174 -0.11 3.26 -12.83
N GLU A 175 0.71 4.24 -12.44
CA GLU A 175 2.03 4.46 -13.05
C GLU A 175 2.95 3.26 -12.78
N THR A 176 2.97 2.79 -11.53
CA THR A 176 3.77 1.64 -11.10
C THR A 176 3.36 0.37 -11.84
N ALA A 177 2.05 0.07 -11.89
CA ALA A 177 1.51 -1.10 -12.58
C ALA A 177 1.85 -1.10 -14.07
N ARG A 178 1.71 0.04 -14.76
CA ARG A 178 2.07 0.19 -16.17
C ARG A 178 3.55 -0.11 -16.41
N LEU A 179 4.44 0.51 -15.64
CA LEU A 179 5.89 0.32 -15.79
C LEU A 179 6.35 -1.09 -15.42
N VAL A 180 5.68 -1.74 -14.46
CA VAL A 180 5.94 -3.16 -14.17
C VAL A 180 5.52 -4.03 -15.34
N LEU A 181 4.33 -3.82 -15.92
CA LEU A 181 3.86 -4.57 -17.09
C LEU A 181 4.83 -4.48 -18.27
N GLU A 182 5.34 -3.28 -18.57
CA GLU A 182 6.35 -3.05 -19.61
C GLU A 182 7.67 -3.82 -19.40
N ARG A 183 7.94 -4.32 -18.18
CA ARG A 183 9.12 -5.13 -17.84
C ARG A 183 8.81 -6.62 -17.70
N LEU A 184 7.54 -7.02 -17.74
CA LEU A 184 7.12 -8.42 -17.65
C LEU A 184 6.85 -9.05 -19.01
N ASP A 185 6.58 -8.22 -20.02
CA ASP A 185 6.43 -8.57 -21.42
C ASP A 185 7.78 -8.50 -22.15
#